data_AF-A0A351US17-F1
#
_entry.id   AF-A0A351US17-F1
#
_cell.length_a   1.000
_cell.length_b   1.000
_cell.length_c   1.000
_cell.angle_alpha   90.00
_cell.angle_beta   90.00
_cell.angle_gamma   90.00
#
_symmetry.space_group_name_H-M   'P 1'
#
loop_
_entity.id
_entity.type
_entity.pdbx_description
1 polymer ?
#
loop_
_entity_poly.entity_id
_entity_poly.type
_entity_poly.pdbx_seq_one_letter_code
_entity_poly.pdbx_strand_id
1 'polypeptide(L)'
;MGIGPSTKETSRHHFHDPLLDIVSADEELDLMGVLVVGTPDGNEEKQLVGTRAAVWAEGMRADGVIISSDGWGNSDVDYVNTIDQLAKRGIPAAGLDFCGTAGQFVVDSPNLDAIVDINKNPRGVETCVLGENSVTRLDARKVTAMLKLKMRKWENR
;
A
#
# COMPACT_ATOMS: atom_id res chain seq x y z
N MET A 1 -3.43 -21.39 -2.20
CA MET A 1 -4.04 -20.59 -3.29
C MET A 1 -3.00 -19.55 -3.65
N GLY A 2 -2.57 -19.48 -4.91
CA GLY A 2 -1.43 -18.65 -5.32
C GLY A 2 -1.85 -17.23 -5.69
N ILE A 3 -0.87 -16.34 -5.85
CA ILE A 3 -1.07 -15.03 -6.48
C ILE A 3 -1.49 -15.30 -7.93
N GLY A 4 -2.71 -14.88 -8.29
CA GLY A 4 -3.26 -15.06 -9.63
C GLY A 4 -3.46 -13.73 -10.35
N PRO A 5 -3.82 -13.77 -11.64
CA PRO A 5 -3.90 -12.57 -12.47
C PRO A 5 -4.98 -11.59 -12.02
N SER A 6 -5.91 -11.97 -11.13
CA SER A 6 -6.97 -11.06 -10.70
C SER A 6 -6.48 -9.92 -9.82
N THR A 7 -5.36 -10.08 -9.13
CA THR A 7 -4.69 -8.98 -8.41
C THR A 7 -3.70 -8.22 -9.28
N LYS A 8 -3.39 -8.72 -10.49
CA LYS A 8 -2.37 -8.14 -11.35
C LYS A 8 -2.92 -7.03 -12.22
N GLU A 9 -2.18 -5.95 -12.26
CA GLU A 9 -2.49 -4.78 -13.06
C GLU A 9 -1.89 -4.89 -14.47
N THR A 10 -2.57 -4.28 -15.44
CA THR A 10 -2.06 -4.23 -16.81
C THR A 10 -1.09 -3.06 -16.97
N SER A 11 -0.20 -3.11 -17.96
CA SER A 11 0.63 -1.94 -18.29
C SER A 11 -0.20 -0.69 -18.53
N ARG A 12 -1.38 -0.84 -19.16
CA ARG A 12 -2.33 0.28 -19.35
C ARG A 12 -2.82 0.85 -18.01
N HIS A 13 -3.01 0.01 -17.00
CA HIS A 13 -3.39 0.45 -15.67
C HIS A 13 -2.28 1.28 -15.02
N HIS A 14 -1.03 0.79 -15.07
CA HIS A 14 0.12 1.54 -14.55
C HIS A 14 0.35 2.88 -15.27
N PHE A 15 0.11 2.96 -16.58
CA PHE A 15 0.18 4.23 -17.33
C PHE A 15 -0.99 5.18 -17.06
N HIS A 16 -2.09 4.68 -16.50
CA HIS A 16 -3.27 5.45 -16.11
C HIS A 16 -3.59 5.21 -14.64
N ASP A 17 -2.54 5.30 -13.82
CA ASP A 17 -2.60 4.92 -12.42
C ASP A 17 -3.61 5.80 -11.67
N PRO A 18 -4.70 5.22 -11.14
CA PRO A 18 -5.75 5.98 -10.49
C PRO A 18 -5.30 6.58 -9.15
N LEU A 19 -4.30 6.00 -8.49
CA LEU A 19 -3.75 6.54 -7.26
C LEU A 19 -2.97 7.81 -7.55
N LEU A 20 -2.07 7.80 -8.54
CA LEU A 20 -1.33 8.98 -8.95
C LEU A 20 -2.24 10.07 -9.49
N ASP A 21 -3.24 9.74 -10.30
CA ASP A 21 -4.25 10.70 -10.79
C ASP A 21 -4.96 11.43 -9.64
N ILE A 22 -5.30 10.72 -8.56
CA ILE A 22 -6.02 11.29 -7.42
C ILE A 22 -5.09 12.08 -6.51
N VAL A 23 -3.91 11.53 -6.18
CA VAL A 23 -2.97 12.19 -5.26
C VAL A 23 -2.37 13.45 -5.88
N SER A 24 -1.99 13.41 -7.16
CA SER A 24 -1.41 14.58 -7.85
C SER A 24 -2.41 15.71 -8.11
N ALA A 25 -3.72 15.42 -8.04
CA ALA A 25 -4.78 16.41 -8.21
C ALA A 25 -5.38 16.90 -6.87
N ASP A 26 -4.92 16.39 -5.72
CA ASP A 26 -5.42 16.81 -4.40
C ASP A 26 -4.80 18.16 -4.01
N GLU A 27 -5.62 19.16 -3.69
CA GLU A 27 -5.15 20.52 -3.37
C GLU A 27 -4.53 20.64 -1.96
N GLU A 28 -4.72 19.64 -1.09
CA GLU A 28 -4.16 19.62 0.26
C GLU A 28 -2.89 18.76 0.37
N LEU A 29 -2.49 18.05 -0.70
CA LEU A 29 -1.30 17.19 -0.71
C LEU A 29 -0.32 17.62 -1.80
N ASP A 30 0.96 17.58 -1.48
CA ASP A 30 2.04 17.73 -2.47
C ASP A 30 2.65 16.35 -2.77
N LEU A 31 2.56 15.91 -4.03
CA LEU A 31 3.14 14.63 -4.44
C LEU A 31 4.65 14.74 -4.54
N MET A 32 5.34 14.33 -3.48
CA MET A 32 6.79 14.41 -3.37
C MET A 32 7.54 13.45 -4.32
N GLY A 33 6.98 12.26 -4.57
CA GLY A 33 7.60 11.28 -5.47
C GLY A 33 6.98 9.89 -5.39
N VAL A 34 7.48 8.99 -6.25
CA VAL A 34 7.11 7.57 -6.29
C VAL A 34 8.34 6.72 -6.01
N LEU A 35 8.24 5.84 -5.02
CA LEU A 35 9.30 4.88 -4.68
C LEU A 35 8.87 3.47 -5.07
N VAL A 36 9.64 2.85 -5.98
CA VAL A 36 9.44 1.45 -6.35
C VAL A 36 10.27 0.58 -5.42
N VAL A 37 9.59 -0.28 -4.66
CA VAL A 37 10.21 -1.22 -3.72
C VAL A 37 10.07 -2.63 -4.29
N GLY A 38 11.16 -3.40 -4.29
CA GLY A 38 11.10 -4.80 -4.73
C GLY A 38 10.46 -5.70 -3.67
N THR A 39 9.88 -6.81 -4.10
CA THR A 39 9.27 -7.84 -3.24
C THR A 39 10.16 -9.09 -3.22
N PRO A 40 11.15 -9.17 -2.32
CA PRO A 40 12.04 -10.33 -2.23
C PRO A 40 11.34 -11.53 -1.61
N ASP A 41 11.88 -12.73 -1.85
CA ASP A 41 11.35 -13.97 -1.27
C ASP A 41 11.90 -14.22 0.15
N GLY A 42 13.21 -13.97 0.35
CA GLY A 42 13.91 -14.19 1.61
C GLY A 42 13.58 -13.16 2.70
N ASN A 43 13.46 -13.63 3.94
CA ASN A 43 13.04 -12.77 5.06
C ASN A 43 14.05 -11.66 5.38
N GLU A 44 15.36 -11.93 5.31
CA GLU A 44 16.39 -10.90 5.56
C GLU A 44 16.27 -9.75 4.55
N GLU A 45 16.04 -10.07 3.28
CA GLU A 45 15.82 -9.09 2.23
C GLU A 45 14.50 -8.33 2.44
N LYS A 46 13.43 -9.00 2.89
CA LYS A 46 12.16 -8.34 3.24
C LYS A 46 12.34 -7.29 4.34
N GLN A 47 13.13 -7.62 5.36
CA GLN A 47 13.48 -6.67 6.41
C GLN A 47 14.32 -5.51 5.86
N LEU A 48 15.27 -5.80 4.98
CA LEU A 48 16.16 -4.82 4.35
C LEU A 48 15.41 -3.83 3.46
N VAL A 49 14.55 -4.31 2.55
CA VAL A 49 13.86 -3.44 1.59
C VAL A 49 12.89 -2.48 2.28
N GLY A 50 12.11 -2.97 3.26
CA GLY A 50 11.19 -2.11 4.01
C GLY A 50 11.92 -1.09 4.88
N THR A 51 13.05 -1.46 5.48
CA THR A 51 13.89 -0.52 6.22
C THR A 51 14.47 0.56 5.31
N ARG A 52 14.99 0.18 4.13
CA ARG A 52 15.54 1.13 3.17
C ARG A 52 14.47 2.07 2.63
N ALA A 53 13.29 1.57 2.31
CA ALA A 53 12.17 2.39 1.85
C ALA A 53 11.80 3.46 2.89
N ALA A 54 11.72 3.08 4.16
CA ALA A 54 11.44 4.02 5.25
C ALA A 54 12.57 5.05 5.46
N VAL A 55 13.84 4.65 5.32
CA VAL A 55 14.99 5.58 5.36
C VAL A 55 14.94 6.61 4.22
N TRP A 56 14.54 6.19 3.02
CA TRP A 56 14.34 7.11 1.90
C TRP A 56 13.23 8.12 2.19
N ALA A 57 12.07 7.64 2.67
CA ALA A 57 10.96 8.52 3.03
C ALA A 57 11.33 9.54 4.12
N GLU A 58 12.08 9.12 5.14
CA GLU A 58 12.62 9.99 6.19
C GLU A 58 13.63 11.00 5.64
N GLY A 59 14.55 10.57 4.79
CA GLY A 59 15.52 11.47 4.15
C GLY A 59 14.87 12.51 3.24
N MET A 60 13.78 12.15 2.58
CA MET A 60 12.92 13.04 1.79
C MET A 60 12.04 13.95 2.64
N ARG A 61 11.91 13.66 3.95
CA ARG A 61 11.03 14.36 4.90
C ARG A 61 9.56 14.25 4.52
N ALA A 62 9.13 13.06 4.12
CA ALA A 62 7.72 12.82 3.80
C ALA A 62 6.84 12.96 5.05
N ASP A 63 5.78 13.78 4.95
CA ASP A 63 4.78 13.93 6.02
C ASP A 63 3.83 12.72 6.14
N GLY A 64 3.76 11.91 5.08
CA GLY A 64 2.96 10.70 5.02
C GLY A 64 3.25 9.87 3.78
N VAL A 65 2.91 8.58 3.81
CA VAL A 65 3.16 7.64 2.71
C VAL A 65 1.89 6.84 2.39
N ILE A 66 1.63 6.63 1.10
CA ILE A 66 0.69 5.61 0.63
C ILE A 66 1.50 4.44 0.08
N ILE A 67 1.25 3.23 0.59
CA ILE A 67 1.87 2.00 0.10
C ILE A 67 0.82 1.19 -0.67
N SER A 68 1.17 0.77 -1.88
CA SER A 68 0.33 -0.09 -2.70
C SER A 68 1.04 -1.40 -2.99
N SER A 69 0.30 -2.51 -2.86
CA SER A 69 0.73 -3.86 -3.23
C SER A 69 -0.35 -4.53 -4.06
N ASP A 70 0.07 -5.24 -5.10
CA ASP A 70 -0.75 -6.09 -5.97
C ASP A 70 -0.50 -7.60 -5.69
N GLY A 71 0.25 -7.89 -4.62
CA GLY A 71 0.56 -9.22 -4.11
C GLY A 71 0.00 -9.41 -2.70
N TRP A 72 -0.12 -10.67 -2.29
CA TRP A 72 -0.60 -11.04 -0.95
C TRP A 72 0.12 -12.31 -0.47
N GLY A 73 0.08 -12.60 0.82
CA GLY A 73 0.73 -13.77 1.39
C GLY A 73 2.18 -13.50 1.78
N ASN A 74 3.17 -14.08 1.09
CA ASN A 74 4.58 -13.84 1.47
C ASN A 74 4.96 -12.36 1.34
N SER A 75 4.44 -11.66 0.31
CA SER A 75 4.68 -10.23 0.08
C SER A 75 4.18 -9.32 1.22
N ASP A 76 3.22 -9.80 2.01
CA ASP A 76 2.69 -9.06 3.16
C ASP A 76 3.76 -8.78 4.20
N VAL A 77 4.75 -9.67 4.31
CA VAL A 77 5.82 -9.54 5.31
C VAL A 77 6.66 -8.29 5.05
N ASP A 78 7.05 -8.02 3.80
CA ASP A 78 7.76 -6.77 3.46
C ASP A 78 6.83 -5.56 3.46
N TYR A 79 5.56 -5.71 3.06
CA TYR A 79 4.56 -4.64 3.15
C TYR A 79 4.38 -4.14 4.59
N VAL A 80 4.07 -5.06 5.51
CA VAL A 80 3.87 -4.77 6.94
C VAL A 80 5.15 -4.25 7.58
N ASN A 81 6.31 -4.84 7.26
CA ASN A 81 7.60 -4.31 7.75
C ASN A 81 7.84 -2.87 7.25
N THR A 82 7.52 -2.54 6.00
CA THR A 82 7.68 -1.17 5.50
C THR A 82 6.82 -0.19 6.29
N ILE A 83 5.56 -0.54 6.56
CA ILE A 83 4.65 0.26 7.41
C ILE A 83 5.24 0.46 8.80
N ASP A 84 5.74 -0.60 9.43
CA ASP A 84 6.31 -0.53 10.78
C ASP A 84 7.60 0.30 10.82
N GLN A 85 8.42 0.24 9.78
CA GLN A 85 9.65 1.03 9.68
C GLN A 85 9.36 2.51 9.45
N LEU A 86 8.30 2.85 8.71
CA LEU A 86 7.81 4.23 8.58
C LEU A 86 7.25 4.73 9.92
N ALA A 87 6.45 3.91 10.60
CA ALA A 87 5.88 4.26 11.89
C ALA A 87 6.95 4.52 12.96
N LYS A 88 8.01 3.71 13.00
CA LYS A 88 9.19 3.93 13.87
C LYS A 88 9.90 5.26 13.63
N ARG A 89 9.75 5.84 12.44
CA ARG A 89 10.34 7.12 12.02
C ARG A 89 9.38 8.29 12.13
N GLY A 90 8.20 8.09 12.71
CA GLY A 90 7.20 9.17 12.84
C GLY A 90 6.45 9.47 11.55
N ILE A 91 6.52 8.59 10.54
CA ILE A 91 5.85 8.81 9.25
C ILE A 91 4.56 7.97 9.20
N PRO A 92 3.37 8.60 9.19
CA PRO A 92 2.11 7.88 9.07
C PRO A 92 1.98 7.27 7.67
N ALA A 93 1.52 6.01 7.62
CA ALA A 93 1.26 5.30 6.38
C ALA A 93 -0.22 4.87 6.27
N ALA A 94 -0.77 5.02 5.07
CA ALA A 94 -2.00 4.35 4.64
C ALA A 94 -1.66 3.41 3.46
N GLY A 95 -2.55 2.49 3.12
CA GLY A 95 -2.22 1.59 2.03
C GLY A 95 -3.37 0.90 1.32
N LEU A 96 -3.02 0.32 0.19
CA LEU A 96 -3.85 -0.49 -0.69
C LEU A 96 -3.24 -1.88 -0.74
N ASP A 97 -4.03 -2.89 -0.43
CA ASP A 97 -3.59 -4.27 -0.48
C ASP A 97 -4.79 -5.21 -0.70
N PHE A 98 -4.53 -6.42 -1.20
CA PHE A 98 -5.56 -7.45 -1.31
C PHE A 98 -5.72 -8.16 0.03
N CYS A 99 -6.44 -7.53 0.96
CA CYS A 99 -6.50 -7.96 2.36
C CYS A 99 -7.94 -7.95 2.93
N GLY A 100 -8.41 -9.06 3.51
CA GLY A 100 -9.64 -9.04 4.34
C GLY A 100 -10.56 -10.25 4.20
N THR A 101 -10.81 -10.73 2.98
CA THR A 101 -11.86 -11.76 2.75
C THR A 101 -11.32 -13.13 2.32
N ALA A 102 -10.20 -13.24 1.59
CA ALA A 102 -9.49 -14.52 1.36
C ALA A 102 -7.98 -14.51 1.65
N GLY A 103 -7.37 -13.33 1.84
CA GLY A 103 -6.02 -13.14 2.33
C GLY A 103 -6.07 -12.29 3.59
N GLN A 104 -5.93 -12.90 4.77
CA GLN A 104 -5.52 -12.12 5.93
C GLN A 104 -4.02 -11.88 5.82
N PHE A 105 -3.55 -10.74 6.33
CA PHE A 105 -2.13 -10.50 6.44
C PHE A 105 -1.46 -11.68 7.15
N VAL A 106 -0.36 -12.17 6.58
CA VAL A 106 0.42 -13.25 7.19
C VAL A 106 1.11 -12.79 8.48
N VAL A 107 1.24 -11.47 8.66
CA VAL A 107 1.82 -10.83 9.85
C VAL A 107 0.89 -9.71 10.31
N ASP A 108 0.61 -9.65 11.61
CA ASP A 108 -0.21 -8.60 12.20
C ASP A 108 0.66 -7.44 12.72
N SER A 109 0.12 -6.22 12.66
CA SER A 109 0.73 -5.02 13.22
C SER A 109 -0.33 -4.00 13.63
N PRO A 110 -0.15 -3.29 14.76
CA PRO A 110 -1.06 -2.21 15.16
C PRO A 110 -1.07 -1.01 14.19
N ASN A 111 -0.13 -0.95 13.24
CA ASN A 111 -0.03 0.13 12.26
C ASN A 111 -0.84 -0.12 10.97
N LEU A 112 -1.53 -1.25 10.88
CA LEU A 112 -2.41 -1.63 9.76
C LEU A 112 -3.84 -1.06 9.88
N ASP A 113 -4.01 0.04 10.64
CA ASP A 113 -5.30 0.69 10.90
C ASP A 113 -5.85 1.51 9.74
N ALA A 114 -5.07 1.67 8.66
CA ALA A 114 -5.39 2.53 7.51
C ALA A 114 -5.19 1.83 6.16
N ILE A 115 -5.63 0.57 6.05
CA ILE A 115 -5.54 -0.23 4.82
C ILE A 115 -6.91 -0.32 4.13
N VAL A 116 -6.91 -0.09 2.82
CA VAL A 116 -8.07 -0.25 1.94
C VAL A 116 -7.92 -1.58 1.19
N ASP A 117 -8.87 -2.48 1.41
CA ASP A 117 -8.98 -3.75 0.67
C ASP A 117 -9.32 -3.47 -0.82
N ILE A 118 -8.45 -3.90 -1.72
CA ILE A 118 -8.66 -3.77 -3.17
C ILE A 118 -9.53 -4.89 -3.75
N ASN A 119 -9.86 -5.92 -2.97
CA ASN A 119 -10.72 -7.01 -3.39
C ASN A 119 -12.12 -6.54 -3.83
N LYS A 120 -12.47 -6.83 -5.07
CA LYS A 120 -13.78 -6.53 -5.67
C LYS A 120 -14.68 -7.75 -5.73
N ASN A 121 -14.14 -8.94 -5.47
CA ASN A 121 -14.89 -10.16 -5.51
C ASN A 121 -15.79 -10.28 -4.25
N PRO A 122 -17.12 -10.45 -4.40
CA PRO A 122 -18.02 -10.57 -3.25
C PRO A 122 -17.75 -11.79 -2.36
N ARG A 123 -17.11 -12.83 -2.91
CA ARG A 123 -16.71 -14.04 -2.16
C ARG A 123 -15.32 -13.89 -1.53
N GLY A 124 -14.63 -12.80 -1.82
CA GLY A 124 -13.30 -12.52 -1.31
C GLY A 124 -12.16 -13.22 -2.00
N VAL A 125 -12.40 -14.04 -3.02
CA VAL A 125 -11.40 -14.94 -3.60
C VAL A 125 -10.70 -14.35 -4.82
N GLU A 126 -9.47 -14.79 -5.07
CA GLU A 126 -8.79 -14.58 -6.36
C GLU A 126 -9.50 -15.43 -7.43
N THR A 127 -9.80 -14.83 -8.59
CA THR A 127 -10.68 -15.43 -9.63
C THR A 127 -9.98 -15.79 -10.93
N CYS A 128 -8.67 -15.60 -11.03
CA CYS A 128 -7.91 -15.66 -12.28
C CYS A 128 -8.43 -14.74 -13.41
N VAL A 129 -9.32 -13.77 -13.11
CA VAL A 129 -9.80 -12.78 -14.09
C VAL A 129 -8.90 -11.56 -14.03
N LEU A 130 -8.05 -11.38 -15.04
CA LEU A 130 -7.05 -10.31 -15.10
C LEU A 130 -7.63 -8.93 -14.72
N GLY A 131 -7.03 -8.29 -13.72
CA GLY A 131 -7.36 -6.93 -13.30
C GLY A 131 -8.72 -6.76 -12.61
N GLU A 132 -9.39 -7.85 -12.21
CA GLU A 132 -10.64 -7.76 -11.42
C GLU A 132 -10.46 -6.92 -10.15
N ASN A 133 -9.30 -7.05 -9.50
CA ASN A 133 -8.95 -6.37 -8.25
C ASN A 133 -7.94 -5.23 -8.44
N SER A 134 -7.77 -4.72 -9.65
CA SER A 134 -6.95 -3.52 -9.87
C SER A 134 -7.47 -2.34 -9.05
N VAL A 135 -6.57 -1.46 -8.64
CA VAL A 135 -6.93 -0.27 -7.87
C VAL A 135 -7.94 0.56 -8.66
N THR A 136 -8.97 1.07 -8.00
CA THR A 136 -9.94 1.97 -8.64
C THR A 136 -9.76 3.40 -8.13
N ARG A 137 -10.33 4.38 -8.87
CA ARG A 137 -10.40 5.77 -8.38
C ARG A 137 -11.09 5.88 -7.01
N LEU A 138 -12.04 4.99 -6.71
CA LEU A 138 -12.69 4.98 -5.40
C LEU A 138 -11.73 4.53 -4.30
N ASP A 139 -10.93 3.50 -4.55
CA ASP A 139 -9.93 3.01 -3.59
C ASP A 139 -8.84 4.05 -3.36
N ALA A 140 -8.34 4.66 -4.44
CA ALA A 140 -7.42 5.79 -4.38
C ALA A 140 -7.97 6.92 -3.50
N ARG A 141 -9.21 7.38 -3.74
CA ARG A 141 -9.83 8.43 -2.90
C ARG A 141 -9.96 8.02 -1.44
N LYS A 142 -10.30 6.76 -1.15
CA LYS A 142 -10.39 6.25 0.22
C LYS A 142 -9.04 6.28 0.91
N VAL A 143 -8.00 5.73 0.28
CA VAL A 143 -6.67 5.66 0.89
C VAL A 143 -6.06 7.06 1.07
N THR A 144 -6.27 7.97 0.12
CA THR A 144 -5.86 9.38 0.24
C THR A 144 -6.55 10.06 1.43
N ALA A 145 -7.87 9.87 1.58
CA ALA A 145 -8.59 10.42 2.73
C ALA A 145 -8.12 9.80 4.07
N MET A 146 -7.86 8.49 4.09
CA MET A 146 -7.34 7.81 5.28
C MET A 146 -5.96 8.31 5.67
N LEU A 147 -5.06 8.54 4.70
CA LEU A 147 -3.75 9.12 4.96
C LEU A 147 -3.89 10.52 5.59
N LYS A 148 -4.69 11.40 5.00
CA LYS A 148 -4.93 12.77 5.52
C LYS A 148 -5.45 12.75 6.95
N LEU A 149 -6.39 11.86 7.25
CA LEU A 149 -6.90 11.68 8.62
C LEU A 149 -5.83 11.16 9.58
N LYS A 150 -4.97 10.24 9.12
CA LYS A 150 -3.89 9.68 9.94
C LYS A 150 -2.80 10.71 10.22
N MET A 151 -2.39 11.50 9.23
CA MET A 151 -1.45 12.61 9.37
C MET A 151 -1.92 13.60 10.44
N ARG A 152 -3.17 14.08 10.35
CA ARG A 152 -3.76 14.98 11.35
C ARG A 152 -3.76 14.40 12.77
N LYS A 153 -3.96 13.09 12.94
CA LYS A 153 -3.89 12.44 14.27
C LYS A 153 -2.46 12.40 14.81
N TRP A 154 -1.46 12.29 13.93
CA TRP A 154 -0.06 12.19 14.31
C TRP A 154 0.54 13.55 14.64
N GLU A 155 0.10 14.63 14.01
CA GLU A 155 0.45 16.01 14.41
C GLU A 155 0.00 16.34 15.84
N ASN A 156 -1.05 15.68 16.34
CA ASN A 156 -1.62 15.90 17.66
C ASN A 156 -1.11 14.90 18.73
N ARG A 157 -0.09 14.09 18.42
CA ARG A 157 0.55 13.14 19.34
C ARG A 157 1.81 13.73 19.97
#